data_AF-A0A2P2LYA0-F1
#
_entry.id   AF-A0A2P2LYA0-F1
#
_cell.length_a   1.000
_cell.length_b   1.000
_cell.length_c   1.000
_cell.angle_alpha   90.00
_cell.angle_beta   90.00
_cell.angle_gamma   90.00
#
_symmetry.space_group_name_H-M   'P 1'
#
loop_
_entity.id
_entity.type
_entity.pdbx_description
1 polymer ?
#
loop_
_entity_poly.entity_id
_entity_poly.type
_entity_poly.pdbx_seq_one_letter_code
_entity_poly.pdbx_strand_id
1 'polypeptide(L)'
;METYYQESGRAGRDGLASECVLFFRPGDVPRQSSMVFYENSGLQNLYDIVRYCQSKKQCRRSAIFRHFAEPLQDCNGMCDSCAFPNDADEVDVSGLAKIVISLLQDMQENDQRLTVLQLVDKMKNMQKALGSDLKREEMEQLVIQLIIDRALKEEFQHTAYATNAYVTVGPLAKQVVQGNKIVRLEISRKQNKCGKMKLSKRNLSLSGLELKLDWLRKELSSSHGGIFPHSVLSSQQMSTISAQKPSSMEELEKIIGKLKTEKYGARILEEIKKCAGSEPPDNGKLKEEEEGSKTSRASKRLKAMKDPVVIESSDDDP
;
A
#
# COMPACT_ATOMS: atom_id res chain seq x y z
N MET A 1 -3.91 -6.72 12.34
CA MET A 1 -2.60 -6.07 12.10
C MET A 1 -1.53 -7.09 11.73
N GLU A 2 -1.45 -8.23 12.42
CA GLU A 2 -0.54 -9.36 12.12
C GLU A 2 -0.41 -9.69 10.63
N THR A 3 -1.51 -10.05 9.96
CA THR A 3 -1.49 -10.45 8.54
C THR A 3 -0.91 -9.38 7.64
N TYR A 4 -1.25 -8.11 7.90
CA TYR A 4 -0.69 -7.00 7.12
C TYR A 4 0.83 -6.87 7.34
N TYR A 5 1.31 -7.04 8.57
CA TYR A 5 2.74 -7.00 8.87
C TYR A 5 3.49 -8.15 8.20
N GLN A 6 2.95 -9.37 8.22
CA GLN A 6 3.55 -10.52 7.55
C GLN A 6 3.63 -10.34 6.04
N GLU A 7 2.56 -9.87 5.40
CA GLU A 7 2.52 -9.70 3.95
C GLU A 7 3.36 -8.52 3.48
N SER A 8 3.34 -7.38 4.19
CA SER A 8 4.22 -6.25 3.89
C SER A 8 5.70 -6.55 4.17
N GLY A 9 6.00 -7.34 5.20
CA GLY A 9 7.35 -7.81 5.54
C GLY A 9 7.97 -8.79 4.54
N ARG A 10 7.24 -9.21 3.50
CA ARG A 10 7.81 -9.95 2.36
C ARG A 10 8.60 -9.04 1.42
N ALA A 11 8.32 -7.73 1.43
CA ALA A 11 9.04 -6.75 0.62
C ALA A 11 10.45 -6.51 1.19
N GLY A 12 11.42 -6.20 0.32
CA GLY A 12 12.75 -5.75 0.74
C GLY A 12 13.62 -6.79 1.46
N ARG A 13 13.41 -8.10 1.24
CA ARG A 13 14.27 -9.16 1.80
C ARG A 13 15.73 -9.12 1.32
N ASP A 14 16.00 -8.34 0.28
CA ASP A 14 17.33 -8.04 -0.23
C ASP A 14 18.01 -6.85 0.48
N GLY A 15 17.34 -6.24 1.47
CA GLY A 15 17.85 -5.11 2.25
C GLY A 15 17.75 -3.76 1.52
N LEU A 16 17.16 -3.73 0.32
CA LEU A 16 16.94 -2.50 -0.43
C LEU A 16 15.65 -1.81 0.02
N ALA A 17 15.60 -0.49 -0.14
CA ALA A 17 14.42 0.30 0.18
C ALA A 17 13.22 -0.20 -0.65
N SER A 18 12.14 -0.54 0.04
CA SER A 18 10.90 -1.04 -0.54
C SER A 18 9.72 -0.24 -0.04
N GLU A 19 8.67 -0.14 -0.86
CA GLU A 19 7.47 0.61 -0.53
C GLU A 19 6.29 -0.34 -0.29
N CYS A 20 5.55 -0.11 0.80
CA CYS A 20 4.34 -0.84 1.13
C CYS A 20 3.16 0.12 1.09
N VAL A 21 2.24 -0.06 0.12
CA VAL A 21 1.09 0.81 -0.07
C VAL A 21 -0.19 0.04 0.26
N LEU A 22 -1.02 0.61 1.14
CA LEU A 22 -2.31 0.05 1.51
C LEU A 22 -3.43 0.99 1.09
N PHE A 23 -4.34 0.49 0.25
CA PHE A 23 -5.55 1.22 -0.14
C PHE A 23 -6.65 0.94 0.88
N PHE A 24 -7.16 2.01 1.50
CA PHE A 24 -8.19 1.90 2.52
C PHE A 24 -9.37 2.81 2.19
N ARG A 25 -10.58 2.24 2.29
CA ARG A 25 -11.83 3.00 2.27
C ARG A 25 -12.69 2.60 3.47
N PRO A 26 -13.21 3.56 4.26
CA PRO A 26 -14.11 3.28 5.38
C PRO A 26 -15.36 2.47 4.98
N GLY A 27 -15.92 2.74 3.79
CA GLY A 27 -17.06 2.00 3.24
C GLY A 27 -16.82 0.50 2.99
N ASP A 28 -15.57 0.02 2.97
CA ASP A 28 -15.27 -1.41 2.79
C ASP A 28 -15.33 -2.21 4.10
N VAL A 29 -15.32 -1.52 5.25
CA VAL A 29 -15.30 -2.15 6.58
C VAL A 29 -16.50 -3.08 6.82
N PRO A 30 -17.76 -2.71 6.50
CA PRO A 30 -18.91 -3.60 6.70
C PRO A 30 -18.84 -4.89 5.89
N ARG A 31 -18.20 -4.84 4.71
CA ARG A 31 -17.99 -6.03 3.88
C ARG A 31 -16.96 -6.97 4.52
N GLN A 32 -15.87 -6.40 5.02
CA GLN A 32 -14.82 -7.17 5.69
C GLN A 32 -15.33 -7.73 7.03
N SER A 33 -16.12 -6.97 7.78
CA SER A 33 -16.69 -7.42 9.07
C SER A 33 -17.59 -8.63 8.89
N SER A 34 -18.43 -8.65 7.84
CA SER A 34 -19.24 -9.82 7.49
C SER A 34 -18.42 -11.06 7.13
N MET A 35 -17.21 -10.91 6.58
CA MET A 35 -16.34 -12.04 6.23
C MET A 35 -15.63 -12.62 7.45
N VAL A 36 -15.11 -11.75 8.33
CA VAL A 36 -14.30 -12.16 9.49
C VAL A 36 -15.12 -12.43 10.77
N PHE A 37 -16.43 -12.19 10.74
CA PHE A 37 -17.30 -12.35 11.92
C PHE A 37 -17.26 -13.76 12.53
N TYR A 38 -17.11 -14.80 11.71
CA TYR A 38 -17.05 -16.19 12.18
C TYR A 38 -15.69 -16.58 12.77
N GLU A 39 -14.65 -15.81 12.49
CA GLU A 39 -13.32 -16.08 13.00
C GLU A 39 -13.21 -15.64 14.47
N ASN A 40 -12.56 -16.46 15.28
CA ASN A 40 -12.26 -16.07 16.65
C ASN A 40 -11.37 -14.82 16.65
N SER A 41 -11.84 -13.73 17.27
CA SER A 41 -11.18 -12.42 17.27
C SER A 41 -11.04 -11.74 15.89
N GLY A 42 -11.71 -12.22 14.84
CA GLY A 42 -11.65 -11.65 13.49
C GLY A 42 -12.05 -10.17 13.44
N LEU A 43 -13.15 -9.81 14.11
CA LEU A 43 -13.58 -8.41 14.23
C LEU A 43 -12.58 -7.53 14.98
N GLN A 44 -11.95 -8.04 16.05
CA GLN A 44 -10.95 -7.27 16.80
C GLN A 44 -9.73 -6.98 15.92
N ASN A 45 -9.25 -8.00 15.19
CA ASN A 45 -8.14 -7.89 14.26
C ASN A 45 -8.44 -6.90 13.11
N LEU A 46 -9.68 -6.91 12.61
CA LEU A 46 -10.17 -5.95 11.62
C LEU A 46 -10.17 -4.53 12.19
N TYR A 47 -10.74 -4.32 13.38
CA TYR A 47 -10.78 -2.98 13.98
C TYR A 47 -9.38 -2.44 14.28
N ASP A 48 -8.40 -3.29 14.58
CA ASP A 48 -7.00 -2.85 14.74
C ASP A 48 -6.38 -2.34 13.45
N ILE A 49 -6.61 -3.01 12.32
CA ILE A 49 -6.11 -2.50 11.02
C ILE A 49 -6.89 -1.25 10.59
N VAL A 50 -8.18 -1.15 10.93
CA VAL A 50 -8.97 0.06 10.66
C VAL A 50 -8.45 1.25 11.48
N ARG A 51 -8.15 1.06 12.78
CA ARG A 51 -7.49 2.09 13.62
C ARG A 51 -6.17 2.52 13.03
N TYR A 52 -5.36 1.55 12.57
CA TYR A 52 -4.11 1.83 11.88
C TYR A 52 -4.34 2.72 10.65
N CYS A 53 -5.34 2.43 9.81
CA CYS A 53 -5.61 3.21 8.59
C CYS A 53 -6.21 4.60 8.87
N GLN A 54 -7.07 4.72 9.88
CA GLN A 54 -7.76 5.97 10.21
C GLN A 54 -6.87 6.97 10.92
N SER A 55 -5.86 6.52 11.67
CA SER A 55 -4.87 7.39 12.29
C SER A 55 -4.08 8.14 11.21
N LYS A 56 -4.06 9.47 11.26
CA LYS A 56 -3.31 10.31 10.30
C LYS A 56 -2.08 10.93 10.92
N LYS A 57 -2.11 11.17 12.23
CA LYS A 57 -1.01 11.80 12.99
C LYS A 57 0.02 10.82 13.51
N GLN A 58 -0.38 9.59 13.86
CA GLN A 58 0.55 8.65 14.49
C GLN A 58 1.48 8.01 13.46
N CYS A 59 2.76 7.85 13.82
CA CYS A 59 3.72 7.10 13.03
C CYS A 59 3.24 5.66 12.78
N ARG A 60 3.25 5.22 11.52
CA ARG A 60 2.89 3.85 11.12
C ARG A 60 3.76 2.80 11.80
N ARG A 61 5.07 3.05 11.86
CA ARG A 61 6.04 2.14 12.48
C ARG A 61 5.77 1.99 13.99
N SER A 62 5.50 3.09 14.67
CA SER A 62 5.12 3.06 16.09
C SER A 62 3.81 2.32 16.33
N ALA A 63 2.83 2.43 15.42
CA ALA A 63 1.58 1.68 15.54
C ALA A 63 1.81 0.15 15.44
N ILE A 64 2.72 -0.29 14.57
CA ILE A 64 3.13 -1.69 14.46
C ILE A 64 3.84 -2.14 15.74
N PHE A 65 4.85 -1.40 16.21
CA PHE A 65 5.58 -1.75 17.44
C PHE A 65 4.66 -1.86 18.67
N ARG A 66 3.69 -0.96 18.80
CA ARG A 66 2.69 -1.03 19.90
C ARG A 66 1.85 -2.29 19.82
N HIS A 67 1.47 -2.73 18.62
CA HIS A 67 0.68 -3.95 18.45
C HIS A 67 1.45 -5.20 18.94
N PHE A 68 2.76 -5.25 18.70
CA PHE A 68 3.64 -6.34 19.13
C PHE A 68 4.24 -6.14 20.53
N ALA A 69 3.87 -5.07 21.25
CA ALA A 69 4.46 -4.69 22.52
C ALA A 69 6.00 -4.57 22.49
N GLU A 70 6.55 -4.15 21.35
CA GLU A 70 7.98 -3.92 21.14
C GLU A 70 8.40 -2.50 21.52
N PRO A 71 9.67 -2.27 21.89
CA PRO A 71 10.18 -0.94 22.19
C PRO A 71 10.10 -0.03 20.95
N LEU A 72 9.61 1.19 21.15
CA LEU A 72 9.48 2.16 20.06
C LEU A 72 10.86 2.53 19.51
N GLN A 73 10.99 2.46 18.18
CA GLN A 73 12.16 2.97 17.46
C GLN A 73 11.79 4.18 16.62
N ASP A 74 12.78 5.03 16.34
CA ASP A 74 12.61 6.14 15.43
C ASP A 74 12.26 5.65 14.01
N CYS A 75 11.33 6.35 13.37
CA CYS A 75 10.91 6.08 12.01
C CYS A 75 11.86 6.70 10.98
N ASN A 76 12.65 7.71 11.35
CA ASN A 76 13.54 8.43 10.42
C ASN A 76 12.82 8.94 9.16
N GLY A 77 11.53 9.30 9.26
CA GLY A 77 10.75 9.78 8.11
C GLY A 77 10.41 8.71 7.05
N MET A 78 10.50 7.42 7.37
CA MET A 78 10.23 6.33 6.41
C MET A 78 8.75 5.98 6.20
N CYS A 79 7.82 6.63 6.91
CA CYS A 79 6.38 6.44 6.70
C CYS A 79 5.69 7.73 6.27
N ASP A 80 4.50 7.61 5.67
CA ASP A 80 3.67 8.71 5.20
C ASP A 80 3.43 9.78 6.28
N SER A 81 3.02 9.37 7.49
CA SER A 81 2.73 10.31 8.58
C SER A 81 3.96 11.06 9.11
N CYS A 82 5.15 10.46 9.03
CA CYS A 82 6.40 11.13 9.46
C CYS A 82 7.05 11.94 8.34
N ALA A 83 6.94 11.50 7.09
CA ALA A 83 7.46 12.21 5.92
C ALA A 83 6.61 13.44 5.58
N PHE A 84 5.29 13.31 5.73
CA PHE A 84 4.30 14.35 5.49
C PHE A 84 3.44 14.49 6.74
N PRO A 85 3.90 15.24 7.77
CA PRO A 85 3.07 15.56 8.90
C PRO A 85 1.84 16.30 8.38
N ASN A 86 0.71 15.59 8.32
CA ASN A 86 -0.54 16.18 7.88
C ASN A 86 -1.03 17.12 8.98
N ASP A 87 -1.38 18.35 8.60
CA ASP A 87 -2.22 19.24 9.41
C ASP A 87 -3.63 18.63 9.46
N ALA A 88 -3.77 17.55 10.22
CA ALA A 88 -5.05 16.93 10.52
C ALA A 88 -5.69 17.70 11.67
N ASP A 89 -6.77 18.40 11.39
CA ASP A 89 -7.56 19.07 12.41
C ASP A 89 -8.31 18.01 13.22
N GLU A 90 -8.20 18.06 14.55
CA GLU A 90 -9.08 17.31 15.44
C GLU A 90 -10.39 18.08 15.57
N VAL A 91 -11.44 17.54 14.98
CA VAL A 91 -12.78 18.13 15.03
C VAL A 91 -13.61 17.37 16.05
N ASP A 92 -14.20 18.10 16.99
CA ASP A 92 -15.19 17.53 17.90
C ASP A 92 -16.49 17.28 17.12
N VAL A 93 -16.85 16.00 17.01
CA VAL A 93 -18.04 15.52 16.30
C VAL A 93 -19.04 14.91 17.28
N SER A 94 -18.92 15.20 18.57
CA SER A 94 -19.81 14.69 19.61
C SER A 94 -21.28 15.05 19.34
N GLY A 95 -21.57 16.25 18.82
CA GLY A 95 -22.92 16.64 18.44
C GLY A 95 -23.53 15.74 17.37
N LEU A 96 -22.76 15.42 16.33
CA LEU A 96 -23.20 14.49 15.28
C LEU A 96 -23.32 13.06 15.80
N ALA A 97 -22.40 12.62 16.66
CA ALA A 97 -22.47 11.31 17.29
C ALA A 97 -23.76 11.13 18.11
N LYS A 98 -24.20 12.17 18.84
CA LYS A 98 -25.48 12.15 19.57
C LYS A 98 -26.66 11.96 18.63
N ILE A 99 -26.69 12.71 17.52
CA ILE A 99 -27.76 12.61 16.51
C ILE A 99 -27.80 11.20 15.91
N VAL A 100 -26.64 10.62 15.59
CA VAL A 100 -26.56 9.25 15.06
C VAL A 100 -27.13 8.23 16.05
N ILE A 101 -26.79 8.36 17.34
CA ILE A 101 -27.28 7.47 18.38
C ILE A 101 -28.79 7.64 18.56
N SER A 102 -29.31 8.87 18.64
CA SER A 102 -30.75 9.13 18.73
C SER A 102 -31.51 8.58 17.54
N LEU A 103 -31.00 8.77 16.31
CA LEU A 103 -31.59 8.19 15.11
C LEU A 103 -31.66 6.66 15.18
N LEU A 104 -30.60 5.99 15.68
CA LEU A 104 -30.62 4.54 15.83
C LEU A 104 -31.60 4.08 16.92
N GLN A 105 -31.77 4.85 18.00
CA GLN A 105 -32.77 4.56 19.03
C GLN A 105 -34.19 4.64 18.46
N ASP A 106 -34.52 5.72 17.76
CA ASP A 106 -35.84 5.91 17.13
C ASP A 106 -36.16 4.81 16.10
N MET A 107 -35.15 4.37 15.34
CA MET A 107 -35.33 3.31 14.34
C MET A 107 -35.49 1.94 14.99
N GLN A 108 -34.81 1.70 16.12
CA GLN A 108 -34.95 0.47 16.88
C GLN A 108 -36.32 0.36 17.55
N GLU A 109 -36.89 1.48 18.02
CA GLU A 109 -38.27 1.51 18.52
C GLU A 109 -39.31 1.20 17.42
N ASN A 110 -39.00 1.55 16.17
CA ASN A 110 -39.82 1.25 15.00
C ASN A 110 -39.50 -0.10 14.34
N ASP A 111 -38.71 -0.96 14.99
CA ASP A 111 -38.26 -2.27 14.51
C ASP A 111 -37.57 -2.23 13.11
N GLN A 112 -36.91 -1.11 12.80
CA GLN A 112 -36.16 -0.93 11.55
C GLN A 112 -34.67 -1.14 11.76
N ARG A 113 -34.07 -2.02 10.95
CA ARG A 113 -32.63 -2.28 10.93
C ARG A 113 -31.96 -1.44 9.83
N LEU A 114 -30.80 -0.86 10.13
CA LEU A 114 -30.04 -0.04 9.19
C LEU A 114 -28.64 -0.60 9.01
N THR A 115 -28.18 -0.64 7.77
CA THR A 115 -26.76 -0.87 7.44
C THR A 115 -25.94 0.41 7.63
N VAL A 116 -24.62 0.29 7.74
CA VAL A 116 -23.70 1.45 7.82
C VAL A 116 -23.94 2.43 6.67
N LEU A 117 -24.14 1.92 5.45
CA LEU A 117 -24.34 2.75 4.26
C LEU A 117 -25.66 3.52 4.33
N GLN A 118 -26.75 2.85 4.72
CA GLN A 118 -28.06 3.48 4.89
C GLN A 118 -28.04 4.52 6.02
N LEU A 119 -27.29 4.26 7.09
CA LEU A 119 -27.11 5.21 8.19
C LEU A 119 -26.39 6.48 7.71
N VAL A 120 -25.32 6.33 6.93
CA VAL A 120 -24.59 7.46 6.34
C VAL A 120 -25.49 8.27 5.39
N ASP A 121 -26.30 7.60 4.56
CA ASP A 121 -27.20 8.28 3.63
C ASP A 121 -28.33 9.04 4.37
N LYS A 122 -28.90 8.47 5.44
CA LYS A 122 -29.86 9.20 6.31
C LYS A 122 -29.19 10.38 7.02
N MET A 123 -27.98 10.18 7.55
CA MET A 123 -27.22 11.24 8.21
C MET A 123 -26.91 12.40 7.27
N LYS A 124 -26.54 12.12 6.01
CA LYS A 124 -26.30 13.15 4.98
C LYS A 124 -27.53 14.02 4.71
N ASN A 125 -28.73 13.42 4.72
CA ASN A 125 -29.96 14.18 4.53
C ASN A 125 -30.27 15.08 5.73
N MET A 126 -30.04 14.60 6.95
CA MET A 126 -30.20 15.40 8.18
C MET A 126 -29.15 16.50 8.28
N GLN A 127 -27.92 16.24 7.81
CA GLN A 127 -26.84 17.20 7.82
C GLN A 127 -27.11 18.41 6.93
N LYS A 128 -27.75 18.21 5.77
CA LYS A 128 -28.23 19.31 4.92
C LYS A 128 -29.21 20.24 5.65
N ALA A 129 -29.97 19.70 6.60
CA ALA A 129 -30.87 20.51 7.44
C ALA A 129 -30.14 21.23 8.58
N LEU A 130 -28.99 20.71 9.03
CA LEU A 130 -28.20 21.25 10.15
C LEU A 130 -27.03 22.17 9.72
N GLY A 131 -26.77 22.33 8.42
CA GLY A 131 -25.76 23.27 7.91
C GLY A 131 -24.30 22.90 8.19
N SER A 132 -24.00 21.63 8.48
CA SER A 132 -22.62 21.14 8.61
C SER A 132 -22.15 20.53 7.28
N ASP A 133 -20.91 20.80 6.87
CA ASP A 133 -20.33 20.32 5.60
C ASP A 133 -19.28 19.23 5.89
N LEU A 134 -19.74 17.98 6.03
CA LEU A 134 -18.86 16.81 6.04
C LEU A 134 -19.00 16.08 4.72
N LYS A 135 -17.88 15.57 4.23
CA LYS A 135 -17.87 14.70 3.05
C LYS A 135 -18.43 13.33 3.41
N ARG A 136 -18.93 12.61 2.39
CA ARG A 136 -19.40 11.22 2.54
C ARG A 136 -18.35 10.34 3.21
N GLU A 137 -17.09 10.47 2.82
CA GLU A 137 -15.98 9.69 3.40
C GLU A 137 -15.77 10.00 4.89
N GLU A 138 -15.89 11.26 5.30
CA GLU A 138 -15.74 11.69 6.70
C GLU A 138 -16.91 11.17 7.56
N MET A 139 -18.12 11.11 6.97
CA MET A 139 -19.29 10.50 7.60
C MET A 139 -19.12 8.98 7.77
N GLU A 140 -18.60 8.30 6.74
CA GLU A 140 -18.27 6.88 6.84
C GLU A 140 -17.20 6.66 7.93
N GLN A 141 -16.16 7.50 7.99
CA GLN A 141 -15.14 7.47 9.05
C GLN A 141 -15.75 7.65 10.44
N LEU A 142 -16.66 8.62 10.61
CA LEU A 142 -17.36 8.85 11.87
C LEU A 142 -18.13 7.62 12.34
N VAL A 143 -18.93 7.00 11.47
CA VAL A 143 -19.71 5.82 11.85
C VAL A 143 -18.81 4.66 12.24
N ILE A 144 -17.74 4.41 11.47
CA ILE A 144 -16.77 3.36 11.80
C ILE A 144 -16.03 3.66 13.10
N GLN A 145 -15.64 4.91 13.34
CA GLN A 145 -15.01 5.33 14.59
C GLN A 145 -15.92 5.06 15.78
N LEU A 146 -17.23 5.34 15.67
CA LEU A 146 -18.21 5.04 16.72
C LEU A 146 -18.38 3.54 16.99
N ILE A 147 -18.25 2.69 15.96
CA ILE A 147 -18.23 1.22 16.11
C ILE A 147 -16.96 0.79 16.88
N ILE A 148 -15.79 1.30 16.48
CA ILE A 148 -14.50 1.03 17.13
C ILE A 148 -14.51 1.47 18.60
N ASP A 149 -15.15 2.60 18.88
CA ASP A 149 -15.32 3.18 20.21
C ASP A 149 -16.38 2.47 21.06
N ARG A 150 -17.01 1.40 20.55
CA ARG A 150 -18.11 0.63 21.16
C ARG A 150 -19.33 1.47 21.53
N ALA A 151 -19.46 2.65 20.92
CA ALA A 151 -20.67 3.46 20.99
C ALA A 151 -21.76 2.88 20.09
N LEU A 152 -21.36 2.28 18.97
CA LEU A 152 -22.20 1.48 18.10
C LEU A 152 -21.75 0.02 18.11
N LYS A 153 -22.64 -0.89 17.71
CA LYS A 153 -22.38 -2.32 17.59
C LYS A 153 -22.85 -2.83 16.24
N GLU A 154 -22.09 -3.72 15.61
CA GLU A 154 -22.54 -4.45 14.42
C GLU A 154 -23.33 -5.70 14.83
N GLU A 155 -24.49 -5.91 14.21
CA GLU A 155 -25.32 -7.12 14.32
C GLU A 155 -25.37 -7.80 12.95
N PHE A 156 -25.01 -9.08 12.91
CA PHE A 156 -24.93 -9.86 11.68
C PHE A 156 -26.17 -10.72 11.51
N GLN A 157 -26.80 -10.66 10.34
CA GLN A 157 -27.94 -11.49 10.00
C GLN A 157 -27.64 -12.31 8.75
N HIS A 158 -27.92 -13.61 8.85
CA HIS A 158 -27.71 -14.55 7.75
C HIS A 158 -28.95 -14.60 6.85
N THR A 159 -28.72 -14.40 5.57
CA THR A 159 -29.66 -14.70 4.51
C THR A 159 -29.15 -15.91 3.73
N ALA A 160 -29.96 -16.47 2.84
CA ALA A 160 -29.59 -17.66 2.07
C ALA A 160 -28.27 -17.54 1.27
N TYR A 161 -27.84 -16.31 0.95
CA TYR A 161 -26.68 -16.07 0.08
C TYR A 161 -25.61 -15.15 0.67
N ALA A 162 -25.90 -14.47 1.78
CA ALA A 162 -25.01 -13.45 2.34
C ALA A 162 -25.22 -13.21 3.83
N THR A 163 -24.15 -12.77 4.50
CA THR A 163 -24.21 -12.24 5.87
C THR A 163 -24.22 -10.72 5.81
N ASN A 164 -25.34 -10.11 6.20
CA ASN A 164 -25.51 -8.66 6.19
C ASN A 164 -25.16 -8.08 7.56
N ALA A 165 -24.38 -6.99 7.57
CA ALA A 165 -24.01 -6.25 8.77
C ALA A 165 -24.97 -5.06 8.98
N TYR A 166 -25.74 -5.11 10.06
CA TYR A 166 -26.59 -4.02 10.54
C TYR A 166 -25.93 -3.31 11.73
N VAL A 167 -26.31 -2.07 11.98
CA VAL A 167 -25.76 -1.26 13.08
C VAL A 167 -26.83 -1.06 14.14
N THR A 168 -26.45 -1.28 15.39
CA THR A 168 -27.28 -1.07 16.58
C THR A 168 -26.55 -0.23 17.62
N VAL A 169 -27.28 0.20 18.64
CA VAL A 169 -26.76 1.00 19.73
C VAL A 169 -25.80 0.15 20.59
N GLY A 170 -24.57 0.62 20.78
CA GLY A 170 -23.54 -0.05 21.57
C GLY A 170 -23.64 0.26 23.07
N PRO A 171 -22.87 -0.47 23.92
CA PRO A 171 -22.92 -0.29 25.38
C PRO A 171 -22.45 1.09 25.85
N LEU A 172 -21.53 1.74 25.11
CA LEU A 172 -21.01 3.05 25.48
C LEU A 172 -21.82 4.22 24.89
N ALA A 173 -22.93 3.94 24.19
CA ALA A 173 -23.78 4.97 23.58
C ALA A 173 -24.32 5.97 24.61
N LYS A 174 -24.77 5.48 25.78
CA LYS A 174 -25.32 6.34 26.85
C LYS A 174 -24.29 7.35 27.36
N GLN A 175 -23.01 6.97 27.42
CA GLN A 175 -21.93 7.87 27.86
C GLN A 175 -21.66 8.98 26.85
N VAL A 176 -21.78 8.69 25.55
CA VAL A 176 -21.64 9.69 24.48
C VAL A 176 -22.83 10.66 24.51
N VAL A 177 -24.05 10.16 24.69
CA VAL A 177 -25.26 11.00 24.79
C VAL A 177 -25.21 11.94 26.00
N GLN A 178 -24.80 11.41 27.15
CA GLN A 178 -24.62 12.17 28.40
C GLN A 178 -23.45 13.19 28.32
N GLY A 179 -22.58 13.11 27.31
CA GLY A 179 -21.44 14.02 27.15
C GLY A 179 -20.21 13.63 27.96
N ASN A 180 -20.18 12.44 28.58
CA ASN A 180 -19.05 11.95 29.35
C ASN A 180 -17.89 11.45 28.47
N LYS A 181 -18.17 11.13 27.19
CA LYS A 181 -17.17 10.74 26.20
C LYS A 181 -17.23 11.67 24.99
N ILE A 182 -16.15 12.41 24.76
CA ILE A 182 -15.99 13.30 23.60
C ILE A 182 -15.49 12.44 22.42
N VAL A 183 -16.16 12.54 21.28
CA VAL A 183 -15.77 11.85 20.05
C VAL A 183 -15.04 12.85 19.16
N ARG A 184 -13.75 12.62 18.94
CA ARG A 184 -12.91 13.43 18.06
C ARG A 184 -12.66 12.70 16.75
N LEU A 185 -12.67 13.43 15.65
CA LEU A 185 -12.34 12.91 14.33
C LEU A 185 -11.15 13.68 13.74
N GLU A 186 -10.18 12.96 13.19
CA GLU A 186 -9.04 13.54 12.48
C GLU A 186 -9.42 13.83 11.02
N ILE A 187 -9.70 15.10 10.70
CA ILE A 187 -10.09 15.51 9.34
C ILE A 187 -8.88 16.09 8.60
N SER A 188 -8.65 15.63 7.38
CA SER A 188 -7.62 16.20 6.50
C SER A 188 -8.25 17.28 5.65
N ARG A 189 -8.10 18.54 6.06
CA ARG A 189 -8.38 19.64 5.16
C ARG A 189 -7.25 19.71 4.15
N LYS A 190 -7.52 19.32 2.90
CA LYS A 190 -6.56 19.45 1.80
C LYS A 190 -6.21 20.93 1.65
N GLN A 191 -5.09 21.38 2.22
CA GLN A 191 -4.34 22.40 1.53
C GLN A 191 -3.76 21.72 0.30
N ASN A 192 -4.08 22.23 -0.89
CA ASN A 192 -3.46 21.86 -2.15
C ASN A 192 -1.99 22.28 -2.18
N LYS A 193 -1.19 21.76 -1.25
CA LYS A 193 0.24 21.59 -1.42
C LYS A 193 0.44 20.11 -1.67
N CYS A 194 0.14 19.72 -2.90
CA CYS A 194 0.94 18.68 -3.53
C CYS A 194 2.35 19.26 -3.58
N GLY A 195 3.07 19.18 -2.45
CA GLY A 195 4.51 19.27 -2.44
C GLY A 195 4.89 18.15 -3.38
N LYS A 196 5.24 18.53 -4.61
CA LYS A 196 5.79 17.61 -5.61
C LYS A 196 6.66 16.68 -4.81
N MET A 197 6.37 15.38 -4.86
CA MET A 197 7.44 14.43 -4.62
C MET A 197 8.56 14.93 -5.51
N LYS A 198 9.56 15.58 -4.92
CA LYS A 198 10.91 15.32 -5.35
C LYS A 198 11.02 13.83 -5.04
N LEU A 199 10.57 13.02 -6.01
CA LEU A 199 11.38 11.95 -6.51
C LEU A 199 12.74 12.64 -6.61
N SER A 200 13.51 12.52 -5.53
CA SER A 200 14.93 12.44 -5.68
C SER A 200 15.04 11.39 -6.76
N LYS A 201 15.35 11.83 -7.98
CA LYS A 201 16.07 11.01 -8.93
C LYS A 201 17.34 10.59 -8.16
N ARG A 202 17.21 9.68 -7.20
CA ARG A 202 18.27 8.80 -6.79
C ARG A 202 18.41 7.96 -8.02
N ASN A 203 19.38 8.41 -8.82
CA ASN A 203 19.85 7.82 -10.05
C ASN A 203 19.22 6.44 -10.28
N LEU A 204 18.20 6.41 -11.13
CA LEU A 204 17.96 5.23 -11.97
C LEU A 204 19.10 5.17 -13.02
N SER A 205 20.33 5.36 -12.57
CA SER A 205 21.49 4.79 -13.22
C SER A 205 21.66 3.49 -12.46
N LEU A 206 20.76 2.54 -12.73
CA LEU A 206 21.26 1.18 -12.84
C LEU A 206 22.45 1.32 -13.77
N SER A 207 23.65 1.06 -13.28
CA SER A 207 24.82 1.18 -14.14
C SER A 207 24.54 0.34 -15.39
N GLY A 208 25.02 0.72 -16.56
CA GLY A 208 24.81 -0.10 -17.77
C GLY A 208 25.24 -1.56 -17.56
N LEU A 209 26.13 -1.79 -16.58
CA LEU A 209 26.56 -3.09 -16.10
C LEU A 209 25.51 -3.83 -15.24
N GLU A 210 24.77 -3.17 -14.34
CA GLU A 210 23.69 -3.82 -13.56
C GLU A 210 22.54 -4.33 -14.44
N LEU A 211 22.18 -3.58 -15.50
CA LEU A 211 21.15 -4.03 -16.46
C LEU A 211 21.62 -5.24 -17.28
N LYS A 212 22.89 -5.25 -17.71
CA LYS A 212 23.50 -6.38 -18.43
C LYS A 212 23.60 -7.61 -17.52
N LEU A 213 23.97 -7.42 -16.26
CA LEU A 213 24.01 -8.48 -15.26
C LEU A 213 22.60 -9.02 -14.96
N ASP A 214 21.55 -8.18 -14.96
CA ASP A 214 20.17 -8.65 -14.82
C ASP A 214 19.69 -9.45 -16.04
N TRP A 215 20.10 -9.06 -17.25
CA TRP A 215 19.82 -9.84 -18.46
C TRP A 215 20.50 -11.21 -18.42
N LEU A 216 21.80 -11.24 -18.09
CA LEU A 216 22.57 -12.48 -17.89
C LEU A 216 21.95 -13.36 -16.79
N ARG A 217 21.46 -12.75 -15.70
CA ARG A 217 20.77 -13.46 -14.62
C ARG A 217 19.49 -14.16 -15.11
N LYS A 218 18.71 -13.53 -15.98
CA LYS A 218 17.50 -14.11 -16.60
C LYS A 218 17.83 -15.22 -17.59
N GLU A 219 18.89 -15.04 -18.37
CA GLU A 219 19.39 -16.06 -19.31
C GLU A 219 19.87 -17.31 -18.56
N LEU A 220 20.69 -17.13 -17.51
CA LEU A 220 21.17 -18.22 -16.65
C LEU A 220 20.06 -18.93 -15.87
N SER A 221 19.03 -18.18 -15.45
CA SER A 221 17.83 -18.74 -14.83
C SER A 221 17.07 -19.68 -15.78
N SER A 222 17.02 -19.31 -17.06
CA SER A 222 16.33 -20.08 -18.11
C SER A 222 17.13 -21.31 -18.55
N SER A 223 18.45 -21.19 -18.66
CA SER A 223 19.31 -22.29 -19.13
C SER A 223 19.52 -23.40 -18.11
N HIS A 224 19.44 -23.08 -16.81
CA HIS A 224 19.67 -24.04 -15.72
C HIS A 224 18.37 -24.51 -15.04
N GLY A 225 17.33 -24.79 -15.83
CA GLY A 225 16.18 -25.59 -15.38
C GLY A 225 15.19 -24.88 -14.44
N GLY A 226 14.99 -23.56 -14.61
CA GLY A 226 13.92 -22.84 -13.89
C GLY A 226 14.30 -22.41 -12.46
N ILE A 227 15.58 -22.19 -12.19
CA ILE A 227 16.05 -21.60 -10.93
C ILE A 227 15.64 -20.13 -10.89
N PHE A 228 15.07 -19.64 -9.78
CA PHE A 228 14.69 -18.24 -9.68
C PHE A 228 15.87 -17.28 -9.91
N PRO A 229 15.69 -16.15 -10.63
CA PRO A 229 16.76 -15.19 -10.93
C PRO A 229 17.56 -14.72 -9.70
N HIS A 230 16.88 -14.48 -8.57
CA HIS A 230 17.52 -14.04 -7.32
C HIS A 230 18.45 -15.10 -6.70
N SER A 231 18.24 -16.38 -6.99
CA SER A 231 19.09 -17.49 -6.51
C SER A 231 20.41 -17.56 -7.26
N VAL A 232 20.44 -17.13 -8.52
CA VAL A 232 21.67 -17.01 -9.31
C VAL A 232 22.50 -15.84 -8.77
N LEU A 233 21.95 -14.62 -8.81
CA LEU A 233 22.59 -13.39 -8.32
C LEU A 233 21.57 -12.53 -7.56
N SER A 234 21.89 -12.20 -6.31
CA SER A 234 21.08 -11.24 -5.54
C SER A 234 21.32 -9.81 -6.03
N SER A 235 20.33 -8.93 -5.85
CA SER A 235 20.45 -7.50 -6.19
C SER A 235 21.62 -6.83 -5.48
N GLN A 236 21.87 -7.20 -4.22
CA GLN A 236 23.02 -6.72 -3.44
C GLN A 236 24.36 -7.18 -4.04
N GLN A 237 24.45 -8.43 -4.50
CA GLN A 237 25.65 -8.93 -5.19
C GLN A 237 25.88 -8.19 -6.51
N MET A 238 24.83 -7.93 -7.30
CA MET A 238 24.95 -7.17 -8.55
C MET A 238 25.44 -5.74 -8.31
N SER A 239 24.93 -5.08 -7.27
CA SER A 239 25.39 -3.74 -6.91
C SER A 239 26.84 -3.73 -6.42
N THR A 240 27.24 -4.75 -5.66
CA THR A 240 28.63 -4.92 -5.21
C THR A 240 29.59 -5.17 -6.38
N ILE A 241 29.18 -6.02 -7.35
CA ILE A 241 29.95 -6.30 -8.58
C ILE A 241 30.06 -5.04 -9.44
N SER A 242 28.98 -4.27 -9.56
CA SER A 242 28.98 -3.00 -10.29
C SER A 242 29.91 -1.96 -9.64
N ALA A 243 30.01 -1.95 -8.31
CA ALA A 243 30.87 -1.05 -7.57
C ALA A 243 32.36 -1.45 -7.63
N GLN A 244 32.66 -2.75 -7.54
CA GLN A 244 34.05 -3.25 -7.43
C GLN A 244 34.68 -3.66 -8.77
N LYS A 245 33.88 -3.91 -9.82
CA LYS A 245 34.33 -4.40 -11.15
C LYS A 245 35.45 -5.45 -11.07
N PRO A 246 35.21 -6.59 -10.41
CA PRO A 246 36.25 -7.61 -10.23
C PRO A 246 36.69 -8.18 -11.58
N SER A 247 38.00 -8.32 -11.78
CA SER A 247 38.59 -8.84 -13.02
C SER A 247 39.18 -10.25 -12.86
N SER A 248 39.30 -10.73 -11.62
CA SER A 248 39.82 -12.05 -11.24
C SER A 248 38.72 -12.97 -10.70
N MET A 249 38.87 -14.28 -10.91
CA MET A 249 37.96 -15.28 -10.34
C MET A 249 37.98 -15.27 -8.80
N GLU A 250 39.11 -14.94 -8.18
CA GLU A 250 39.26 -14.92 -6.72
C GLU A 250 38.48 -13.77 -6.06
N GLU A 251 38.45 -12.60 -6.70
CA GLU A 251 37.65 -11.46 -6.23
C GLU A 251 36.15 -11.73 -6.37
N LEU A 252 35.77 -12.43 -7.44
CA LEU A 252 34.40 -12.85 -7.68
C LEU A 252 33.94 -13.93 -6.67
N GLU A 253 34.83 -14.85 -6.31
CA GLU A 253 34.59 -15.90 -5.31
C GLU A 253 34.27 -15.30 -3.94
N LYS A 254 34.93 -14.21 -3.57
CA LYS A 254 34.68 -13.51 -2.30
C LYS A 254 33.29 -12.85 -2.24
N ILE A 255 32.70 -12.49 -3.38
CA ILE A 255 31.41 -11.78 -3.47
C ILE A 255 30.24 -12.75 -3.69
N ILE A 256 30.43 -13.77 -4.53
CA ILE A 256 29.37 -14.68 -4.96
C ILE A 256 29.45 -16.06 -4.27
N GLY A 257 30.62 -16.44 -3.76
CA GLY A 257 30.89 -17.74 -3.14
C GLY A 257 31.31 -18.82 -4.14
N LYS A 258 32.00 -19.86 -3.65
CA LYS A 258 32.68 -20.89 -4.47
C LYS A 258 31.78 -21.57 -5.49
N LEU A 259 30.65 -22.13 -5.00
CA LEU A 259 29.70 -22.89 -5.81
C LEU A 259 29.07 -22.09 -6.97
N LYS A 260 28.87 -20.78 -6.77
CA LYS A 260 28.30 -19.90 -7.80
C LYS A 260 29.37 -19.40 -8.77
N THR A 261 30.61 -19.24 -8.30
CA THR A 261 31.74 -18.82 -9.11
C THR A 261 32.16 -19.92 -10.08
N GLU A 262 32.16 -21.18 -9.63
CA GLU A 262 32.41 -22.35 -10.49
C GLU A 262 31.36 -22.49 -11.61
N LYS A 263 30.08 -22.25 -11.30
CA LYS A 263 28.98 -22.42 -12.26
C LYS A 263 28.76 -21.23 -13.19
N TYR A 264 28.87 -20.00 -12.68
CA TYR A 264 28.47 -18.79 -13.39
C TYR A 264 29.61 -17.77 -13.58
N GLY A 265 30.76 -17.98 -12.92
CA GLY A 265 31.85 -17.00 -12.88
C GLY A 265 32.43 -16.67 -14.26
N ALA A 266 32.57 -17.67 -15.14
CA ALA A 266 33.10 -17.46 -16.50
C ALA A 266 32.20 -16.53 -17.35
N ARG A 267 30.88 -16.72 -17.27
CA ARG A 267 29.89 -15.92 -18.01
C ARG A 267 29.77 -14.50 -17.45
N ILE A 268 29.83 -14.35 -16.12
CA ILE A 268 29.81 -13.04 -15.47
C ILE A 268 31.06 -12.22 -15.83
N LEU A 269 32.25 -12.85 -15.82
CA LEU A 269 33.49 -12.19 -16.21
C LEU A 269 33.54 -11.82 -17.70
N GLU A 270 32.94 -12.64 -18.57
CA GLU A 270 32.79 -12.33 -19.99
C GLU A 270 31.98 -11.05 -20.20
N GLU A 271 30.86 -10.89 -19.49
CA GLU A 271 30.03 -9.68 -19.59
C GLU A 271 30.66 -8.45 -18.93
N ILE A 272 31.42 -8.61 -17.85
CA ILE A 272 32.21 -7.52 -17.27
C ILE A 272 33.28 -7.04 -18.27
N LYS A 273 33.98 -7.96 -18.95
CA LYS A 273 34.98 -7.64 -19.98
C LYS A 273 34.37 -6.98 -21.21
N LYS A 274 33.21 -7.47 -21.69
CA LYS A 274 32.46 -6.82 -22.78
C LYS A 274 32.02 -5.40 -22.42
N CYS A 275 31.65 -5.17 -21.15
CA CYS A 275 31.29 -3.83 -20.68
C CYS A 275 32.51 -2.92 -20.46
N ALA A 276 33.69 -3.47 -20.17
CA ALA A 276 34.96 -2.74 -20.11
C ALA A 276 35.49 -2.38 -21.52
N GLY A 277 35.20 -3.19 -22.54
CA GLY A 277 35.49 -2.89 -23.94
C GLY A 277 34.54 -1.88 -24.60
N SER A 278 33.44 -1.53 -23.92
CA SER A 278 32.45 -0.54 -24.37
C SER A 278 32.52 0.74 -23.50
N GLU A 279 33.69 1.38 -23.44
CA GLU A 279 33.73 2.82 -23.12
C GLU A 279 33.39 3.61 -24.40
N PRO A 280 32.37 4.49 -24.41
CA PRO A 280 32.39 5.60 -25.34
C PRO A 280 33.34 6.70 -24.83
N PRO A 281 33.94 7.48 -25.73
CA PRO A 281 34.99 8.43 -25.40
C PRO A 281 34.43 9.65 -24.64
N ASP A 282 35.40 10.34 -24.07
CA ASP A 282 35.42 11.61 -23.36
C ASP A 282 34.35 12.67 -23.68
N ASN A 283 34.13 13.48 -22.66
CA ASN A 283 33.31 14.67 -22.52
C ASN A 283 33.52 15.67 -23.69
N GLY A 284 32.49 15.89 -24.51
CA GLY A 284 32.53 16.84 -25.63
C GLY A 284 31.22 17.61 -25.79
N LYS A 285 31.22 18.87 -25.37
CA LYS A 285 30.18 19.89 -25.65
C LYS A 285 29.81 19.92 -27.13
N LEU A 286 28.52 19.75 -27.46
CA LEU A 286 27.88 20.23 -28.69
C LEU A 286 26.48 20.73 -28.29
N LYS A 287 26.38 22.02 -27.93
CA LYS A 287 25.80 23.09 -28.75
C LYS A 287 24.32 22.86 -29.06
N GLU A 288 23.50 23.58 -28.30
CA GLU A 288 22.16 24.00 -28.69
C GLU A 288 22.28 24.80 -29.99
N GLU A 289 21.65 24.31 -31.05
CA GLU A 289 21.20 25.15 -32.15
C GLU A 289 19.68 24.97 -32.25
N GLU A 290 18.99 26.04 -31.83
CA GLU A 290 17.63 26.31 -32.24
C GLU A 290 17.61 26.47 -33.76
N GLU A 291 16.78 25.72 -34.46
CA GLU A 291 16.14 26.23 -35.66
C GLU A 291 14.75 25.60 -35.79
N GLY A 292 13.73 26.44 -35.63
CA GLY A 292 12.34 26.07 -35.86
C GLY A 292 12.03 26.06 -37.35
N SER A 293 11.20 25.11 -37.78
CA SER A 293 10.21 25.41 -38.82
C SER A 293 9.06 24.41 -38.79
N LYS A 294 7.86 24.98 -38.79
CA LYS A 294 6.56 24.31 -38.91
C LYS A 294 6.48 23.59 -40.26
N THR A 295 5.86 22.41 -40.29
CA THR A 295 4.78 22.12 -41.26
C THR A 295 4.01 20.86 -40.89
N SER A 296 2.69 21.00 -40.97
CA SER A 296 1.65 19.99 -40.88
C SER A 296 1.76 18.89 -41.95
N ARG A 297 1.39 17.65 -41.61
CA ARG A 297 0.28 16.92 -42.28
C ARG A 297 0.01 15.55 -41.64
N ALA A 298 -1.28 15.30 -41.43
CA ALA A 298 -1.86 14.03 -41.04
C ALA A 298 -1.69 12.96 -42.12
N SER A 299 -1.47 11.70 -41.72
CA SER A 299 -1.93 10.52 -42.46
C SER A 299 -2.02 9.28 -41.55
N LYS A 300 -2.94 8.42 -41.92
CA LYS A 300 -3.65 7.39 -41.14
C LYS A 300 -2.88 6.06 -40.99
N ARG A 301 -3.23 5.35 -39.91
CA ARG A 301 -3.36 3.88 -39.71
C ARG A 301 -2.15 2.99 -40.03
N LEU A 302 -1.81 2.13 -39.05
CA LEU A 302 -2.00 0.67 -39.13
C LEU A 302 -2.00 0.04 -37.73
N LYS A 303 -3.08 -0.68 -37.43
CA LYS A 303 -3.24 -1.59 -36.28
C LYS A 303 -2.30 -2.78 -36.48
N ALA A 304 -1.46 -3.09 -35.49
CA ALA A 304 -0.91 -4.43 -35.33
C ALA A 304 -1.65 -5.10 -34.17
N MET A 305 -2.46 -6.11 -34.51
CA MET A 305 -3.04 -7.05 -33.56
C MET A 305 -1.91 -7.82 -32.87
N LYS A 306 -2.00 -7.98 -31.56
CA LYS A 306 -1.19 -8.94 -30.82
C LYS A 306 -2.17 -10.00 -30.33
N ASP A 307 -2.02 -11.21 -30.84
CA ASP A 307 -2.83 -12.36 -30.47
C ASP A 307 -2.67 -12.66 -28.97
N PRO A 308 -3.76 -12.99 -28.26
CA PRO A 308 -3.67 -13.45 -26.88
C PRO A 308 -3.11 -14.88 -26.86
N VAL A 309 -2.03 -15.08 -26.10
CA VAL A 309 -1.50 -16.40 -25.76
C VAL A 309 -2.51 -17.08 -24.84
N VAL A 310 -3.17 -18.11 -25.37
CA VAL A 310 -4.02 -19.04 -24.62
C VAL A 310 -3.09 -19.95 -23.81
N ILE A 311 -3.29 -20.00 -22.49
CA ILE A 311 -2.71 -21.01 -21.62
C ILE A 311 -3.80 -22.08 -21.46
N GLU A 312 -3.67 -23.18 -22.19
CA GLU A 312 -4.51 -24.36 -21.97
C GLU A 312 -4.01 -25.08 -20.72
N SER A 313 -4.86 -25.14 -19.70
CA SER A 313 -4.73 -26.04 -18.56
C SER A 313 -5.06 -27.44 -19.03
N SER A 314 -4.07 -28.35 -18.99
CA SER A 314 -4.30 -29.78 -19.14
C SER A 314 -5.02 -30.30 -17.90
N ASP A 315 -6.35 -30.35 -17.98
CA ASP A 315 -7.15 -31.30 -17.22
C ASP A 315 -7.07 -32.67 -17.89
N ASP A 316 -7.21 -33.68 -17.03
CA ASP A 316 -7.41 -35.10 -17.28
C ASP A 316 -6.17 -35.95 -17.60
N ASP A 317 -5.89 -36.87 -16.67
CA ASP A 317 -5.85 -38.28 -17.03
C ASP A 317 -6.30 -39.17 -15.83
N PRO A 318 -6.79 -40.40 -16.11
CA PRO A 318 -7.97 -41.03 -15.46
C PRO A 318 -7.76 -41.80 -14.15
#